data_AF-A0A1W6WBS7-F1
#
_entry.id   AF-A0A1W6WBS7-F1
#
_cell.length_a   1.000
_cell.length_b   1.000
_cell.length_c   1.000
_cell.angle_alpha   90.00
_cell.angle_beta   90.00
_cell.angle_gamma   90.00
#
_symmetry.space_group_name_H-M   'P 1'
#
loop_
_entity.id
_entity.type
_entity.pdbx_description
1 polymer ?
#
loop_
_entity_poly.entity_id
_entity_poly.type
_entity_poly.pdbx_seq_one_letter_code
_entity_poly.pdbx_strand_id
1 'polypeptide(L)'
;MAQRKRHTGWKAVALGLTLSLLLSGCSFTGLDARSLMRPPKPTGEKANIYNLLEEKAGRNFTLKYPASGDYRSAIIQYNLCGDFTQEALAFYQRGDNDTTVNLLFTQKVNGKWKDIGTFSTPGAQVDHVCFGDMNGDGVDEVIVGWGSSASSANTVSIYYYQNQKMNELKVDQSYSGMSVMDFDGDGKKELLTVDIPTDIQQPLTAQLFRMQGSALQLMGSTRMEAGIVKLSNLKEGNVSAKQPGVLLDCVQTSGKTLSELLYWNKAKKTLTAPLYSAQSPQQNVTMRDVAISSCDINNDRIIEFPIVTRLPGYVGVSSDDVGSETQWTQFNSASGNYSTAASMIFNSRDGYSITLPDKWKNAITTRQDVGARTLTVSSFNVSGGTVGKALLVAQVFTQSEWNAKEKTKGFEQVLSDGSLVVAISCPTPSDPLAVPAAQLKKCFQFITTDSST
;
A
#
# COMPACT_ATOMS: atom_id res chain seq x y z
N MET A 1 -81.55 -12.27 -49.59
CA MET A 1 -80.31 -12.96 -50.04
C MET A 1 -79.15 -11.99 -49.92
N ALA A 2 -78.41 -12.08 -48.81
CA ALA A 2 -77.33 -11.15 -48.49
C ALA A 2 -75.97 -11.80 -48.75
N GLN A 3 -75.30 -11.41 -49.84
CA GLN A 3 -73.86 -11.58 -50.01
C GLN A 3 -73.23 -10.18 -50.02
N ARG A 4 -72.84 -9.71 -48.84
CA ARG A 4 -72.13 -8.43 -48.67
C ARG A 4 -70.67 -8.71 -48.28
N LYS A 5 -69.82 -8.59 -49.30
CA LYS A 5 -68.43 -8.10 -49.29
C LYS A 5 -67.50 -8.59 -48.17
N ARG A 6 -66.82 -9.70 -48.41
CA ARG A 6 -65.53 -10.06 -47.79
C ARG A 6 -64.39 -9.24 -48.41
N HIS A 7 -64.21 -7.96 -48.02
CA HIS A 7 -62.97 -7.23 -48.38
C HIS A 7 -62.48 -6.24 -47.31
N THR A 8 -63.12 -6.15 -46.15
CA THR A 8 -62.73 -5.26 -45.05
C THR A 8 -61.75 -5.89 -44.06
N GLY A 9 -61.65 -7.22 -44.00
CA GLY A 9 -60.71 -7.92 -43.10
C GLY A 9 -59.26 -7.88 -43.57
N TRP A 10 -59.00 -7.93 -44.89
CA TRP A 10 -57.63 -8.04 -45.39
C TRP A 10 -56.85 -6.73 -45.29
N LYS A 11 -57.52 -5.58 -45.45
CA LYS A 11 -56.89 -4.27 -45.27
C LYS A 11 -56.55 -3.98 -43.81
N ALA A 12 -57.37 -4.43 -42.86
CA ALA A 12 -57.11 -4.30 -41.44
C ALA A 12 -55.95 -5.19 -40.98
N VAL A 13 -55.84 -6.42 -41.51
CA VAL A 13 -54.71 -7.32 -41.24
C VAL A 13 -53.43 -6.80 -41.87
N ALA A 14 -53.48 -6.27 -43.10
CA ALA A 14 -52.29 -5.71 -43.76
C ALA A 14 -51.78 -4.44 -43.05
N LEU A 15 -52.66 -3.58 -42.54
CA LEU A 15 -52.30 -2.38 -41.77
C LEU A 15 -51.78 -2.73 -40.37
N GLY A 16 -52.35 -3.77 -39.73
CA GLY A 16 -51.86 -4.29 -38.45
C GLY A 16 -50.46 -4.89 -38.53
N LEU A 17 -50.14 -5.60 -39.62
CA LEU A 17 -48.81 -6.17 -39.88
C LEU A 17 -47.76 -5.11 -40.27
N THR A 18 -48.14 -4.02 -40.93
CA THR A 18 -47.21 -2.92 -41.22
C THR A 18 -46.93 -2.05 -39.99
N LEU A 19 -47.90 -1.89 -39.08
CA LEU A 19 -47.70 -1.12 -37.84
C LEU A 19 -46.87 -1.89 -36.80
N SER A 20 -46.90 -3.23 -36.81
CA SER A 20 -46.07 -4.06 -35.92
C SER A 20 -44.62 -4.19 -36.37
N LEU A 21 -44.32 -3.97 -37.66
CA LEU A 21 -42.95 -3.87 -38.18
C LEU A 21 -42.27 -2.52 -37.85
N LEU A 22 -43.04 -1.47 -37.57
CA LEU A 22 -42.54 -0.15 -37.15
C LEU A 22 -42.32 -0.04 -35.63
N LEU A 23 -42.76 -1.04 -34.86
CA LEU A 23 -42.55 -1.19 -33.42
C LEU A 23 -41.50 -2.23 -33.06
N SER A 24 -40.84 -2.85 -34.06
CA SER A 24 -39.59 -3.57 -33.87
C SER A 24 -38.51 -2.54 -33.51
N GLY A 25 -38.40 -2.25 -32.21
CA GLY A 25 -37.31 -1.45 -31.69
C GLY A 25 -36.00 -1.98 -32.25
N CYS A 26 -35.24 -1.11 -32.90
CA CYS A 26 -33.85 -1.40 -33.16
C CYS A 26 -33.21 -1.67 -31.80
N SER A 27 -32.95 -2.94 -31.50
CA SER A 27 -31.92 -3.30 -30.53
C SER A 27 -30.61 -2.75 -31.10
N PHE A 28 -30.31 -1.49 -30.80
CA PHE A 28 -29.04 -0.85 -31.10
C PHE A 28 -28.01 -1.42 -30.11
N THR A 29 -27.67 -2.69 -30.32
CA THR A 29 -26.57 -3.36 -29.62
C THR A 29 -25.28 -2.92 -30.29
N GLY A 30 -24.59 -1.93 -29.70
CA GLY A 30 -23.32 -1.47 -30.25
C GLY A 30 -22.81 -0.12 -29.75
N LEU A 31 -23.43 0.53 -28.78
CA LEU A 31 -22.83 1.66 -28.08
C LEU A 31 -22.45 1.20 -26.69
N ASP A 32 -21.22 0.73 -26.54
CA ASP A 32 -20.59 0.78 -25.23
C ASP A 32 -20.56 2.26 -24.84
N ALA A 33 -21.32 2.67 -23.81
CA ALA A 33 -21.36 4.06 -23.38
C ALA A 33 -19.96 4.58 -23.03
N ARG A 34 -19.00 3.69 -22.74
CA ARG A 34 -17.58 4.01 -22.55
C ARG A 34 -16.85 4.41 -23.85
N SER A 35 -17.28 3.95 -25.03
CA SER A 35 -16.71 4.36 -26.33
C SER A 35 -17.24 5.71 -26.84
N LEU A 36 -18.36 6.18 -26.28
CA LEU A 36 -18.91 7.53 -26.53
C LEU A 36 -18.46 8.57 -25.50
N MET A 37 -17.96 8.15 -24.34
CA MET A 37 -17.39 9.04 -23.33
C MET A 37 -15.95 9.40 -23.69
N ARG A 38 -15.80 10.50 -24.44
CA ARG A 38 -14.50 11.16 -24.56
C ARG A 38 -14.21 11.89 -23.26
N PRO A 39 -12.97 11.85 -22.74
CA PRO A 39 -12.56 12.76 -21.68
C PRO A 39 -12.91 14.20 -22.11
N PRO A 40 -13.52 15.03 -21.25
CA PRO A 40 -13.78 16.41 -21.60
C PRO A 40 -12.47 17.06 -22.04
N LYS A 41 -12.50 17.75 -23.19
CA LYS A 41 -11.30 18.40 -23.73
C LYS A 41 -10.74 19.32 -22.65
N PRO A 42 -9.48 19.09 -22.20
CA PRO A 42 -8.90 19.95 -21.18
C PRO A 42 -8.79 21.37 -21.72
N THR A 43 -8.84 22.34 -20.81
CA THR A 43 -8.60 23.75 -21.10
C THR A 43 -7.17 24.15 -20.69
N GLY A 44 -6.69 25.28 -21.18
CA GLY A 44 -5.37 25.82 -20.82
C GLY A 44 -4.20 24.96 -21.33
N GLU A 45 -3.13 24.83 -20.54
CA GLU A 45 -1.90 24.15 -20.96
C GLU A 45 -2.09 22.67 -21.28
N LYS A 46 -3.00 21.99 -20.56
CA LYS A 46 -3.35 20.60 -20.81
C LYS A 46 -3.96 20.41 -22.20
N ALA A 47 -4.68 21.40 -22.75
CA ALA A 47 -5.22 21.33 -24.11
C ALA A 47 -4.11 21.19 -25.16
N ASN A 48 -2.98 21.88 -24.97
CA ASN A 48 -1.88 21.87 -25.92
C ASN A 48 -1.12 20.53 -25.90
N ILE A 49 -0.93 19.94 -24.71
CA ILE A 49 -0.36 18.59 -24.57
C ILE A 49 -1.28 17.56 -25.23
N TYR A 50 -2.60 17.68 -25.04
CA TYR A 50 -3.57 16.82 -25.71
C TYR A 50 -3.56 16.95 -27.24
N ASN A 51 -3.39 18.16 -27.78
CA ASN A 51 -3.27 18.35 -29.23
C ASN A 51 -2.02 17.65 -29.78
N LEU A 52 -0.89 17.73 -29.06
CA LEU A 52 0.34 17.02 -29.44
C LEU A 52 0.16 15.50 -29.34
N LEU A 53 -0.59 15.01 -28.35
CA LEU A 53 -0.99 13.60 -28.26
C LEU A 53 -1.88 13.19 -29.45
N GLU A 54 -2.90 13.98 -29.83
CA GLU A 54 -3.73 13.68 -31.01
C GLU A 54 -2.87 13.61 -32.30
N GLU A 55 -1.88 14.48 -32.44
CA GLU A 55 -0.94 14.47 -33.56
C GLU A 55 -0.07 13.19 -33.58
N LYS A 56 0.46 12.78 -32.42
CA LYS A 56 1.38 11.64 -32.29
C LYS A 56 0.69 10.29 -32.26
N ALA A 57 -0.48 10.22 -31.67
CA ALA A 57 -1.22 9.00 -31.39
C ALA A 57 -2.35 8.72 -32.39
N GLY A 58 -2.76 9.72 -33.17
CA GLY A 58 -3.99 9.70 -33.95
C GLY A 58 -5.21 10.05 -33.11
N ARG A 59 -6.38 10.20 -33.74
CA ARG A 59 -7.59 10.73 -33.06
C ARG A 59 -8.28 9.74 -32.10
N ASN A 60 -7.92 8.46 -32.16
CA ASN A 60 -8.57 7.38 -31.41
C ASN A 60 -7.65 6.76 -30.35
N PHE A 61 -6.78 7.58 -29.77
CA PHE A 61 -5.90 7.10 -28.71
C PHE A 61 -6.64 6.98 -27.38
N THR A 62 -6.15 6.08 -26.54
CA THR A 62 -6.65 5.87 -25.18
C THR A 62 -5.55 6.15 -24.17
N LEU A 63 -5.82 7.01 -23.20
CA LEU A 63 -4.89 7.31 -22.11
C LEU A 63 -4.71 6.12 -21.17
N LYS A 64 -3.48 5.94 -20.68
CA LYS A 64 -3.13 4.91 -19.70
C LYS A 64 -2.69 5.53 -18.39
N TYR A 65 -3.12 4.92 -17.30
CA TYR A 65 -2.95 5.45 -15.96
C TYR A 65 -2.08 4.47 -15.17
N PRO A 66 -1.05 4.94 -14.46
CA PRO A 66 -0.31 4.11 -13.51
C PRO A 66 -1.25 3.44 -12.50
N ALA A 67 -1.09 2.13 -12.31
CA ALA A 67 -1.94 1.32 -11.45
C ALA A 67 -1.66 1.51 -9.95
N SER A 68 -0.46 1.96 -9.60
CA SER A 68 0.03 2.16 -8.23
C SER A 68 0.80 3.48 -8.08
N GLY A 69 1.13 3.87 -6.84
CA GLY A 69 2.00 5.01 -6.53
C GLY A 69 1.32 6.36 -6.36
N ASP A 70 2.15 7.39 -6.16
CA ASP A 70 1.67 8.77 -5.97
C ASP A 70 1.24 9.43 -7.29
N TYR A 71 1.89 9.06 -8.40
CA TYR A 71 1.68 9.67 -9.71
C TYR A 71 0.73 8.86 -10.60
N ARG A 72 -0.58 8.91 -10.31
CA ARG A 72 -1.61 8.08 -10.99
C ARG A 72 -2.27 8.71 -12.22
N SER A 73 -1.80 9.86 -12.68
CA SER A 73 -2.36 10.57 -13.84
C SER A 73 -1.75 10.04 -15.13
N ALA A 74 -2.54 9.95 -16.21
CA ALA A 74 -2.02 9.59 -17.53
C ALA A 74 -1.12 10.67 -18.15
N ILE A 75 -1.20 11.90 -17.63
CA ILE A 75 -0.31 13.01 -17.97
C ILE A 75 0.24 13.57 -16.66
N ILE A 76 1.55 13.48 -16.49
CA ILE A 76 2.27 13.96 -15.31
C ILE A 76 3.13 15.14 -15.75
N GLN A 77 3.09 16.22 -14.98
CA GLN A 77 3.96 17.39 -15.16
C GLN A 77 5.07 17.36 -14.13
N TYR A 78 6.32 17.49 -14.57
CA TYR A 78 7.51 17.39 -13.73
C TYR A 78 8.65 18.19 -14.37
N ASN A 79 9.58 18.72 -13.58
CA ASN A 79 10.79 19.37 -14.11
C ASN A 79 11.78 18.28 -14.53
N LEU A 80 11.82 17.97 -15.82
CA LEU A 80 12.61 16.86 -16.39
C LEU A 80 13.84 17.35 -17.14
N CYS A 81 13.93 18.66 -17.41
CA CYS A 81 15.03 19.28 -18.13
C CYS A 81 15.95 20.13 -17.24
N GLY A 82 15.64 20.28 -15.95
CA GLY A 82 16.47 21.02 -14.99
C GLY A 82 16.40 22.54 -15.11
N ASP A 83 15.42 23.08 -15.84
CA ASP A 83 15.28 24.52 -16.12
C ASP A 83 14.22 25.22 -15.26
N PHE A 84 13.68 24.51 -14.26
CA PHE A 84 12.59 24.93 -13.37
C PHE A 84 11.24 25.16 -14.09
N THR A 85 11.14 24.83 -15.37
CA THR A 85 9.88 24.71 -16.07
C THR A 85 9.38 23.26 -16.01
N GLN A 86 8.06 23.06 -16.12
CA GLN A 86 7.50 21.72 -16.10
C GLN A 86 7.39 21.18 -17.52
N GLU A 87 8.08 20.07 -17.77
CA GLU A 87 7.80 19.17 -18.87
C GLU A 87 6.55 18.34 -18.56
N ALA A 88 6.03 17.66 -19.58
CA ALA A 88 4.97 16.69 -19.40
C ALA A 88 5.35 15.34 -20.00
N LEU A 89 5.11 14.27 -19.25
CA LEU A 89 5.11 12.91 -19.76
C LEU A 89 3.67 12.38 -19.85
N ALA A 90 3.38 11.61 -20.90
CA ALA A 90 2.04 11.10 -21.16
C ALA A 90 2.06 9.64 -21.62
N PHE A 91 1.16 8.83 -21.05
CA PHE A 91 1.00 7.43 -21.38
C PHE A 91 -0.27 7.18 -22.22
N TYR A 92 -0.14 6.49 -23.35
CA TYR A 92 -1.26 6.25 -24.26
C TYR A 92 -1.12 4.99 -25.12
N GLN A 93 -2.24 4.48 -25.63
CA GLN A 93 -2.32 3.47 -26.70
C GLN A 93 -2.91 4.12 -27.95
N ARG A 94 -2.46 3.74 -29.15
CA ARG A 94 -2.86 4.40 -30.42
C ARG A 94 -4.22 3.94 -30.96
N GLY A 95 -4.86 2.97 -30.31
CA GLY A 95 -6.18 2.47 -30.63
C GLY A 95 -6.59 1.33 -29.70
N ASP A 96 -7.85 0.95 -29.73
CA ASP A 96 -8.42 -0.01 -28.75
C ASP A 96 -7.85 -1.42 -28.87
N ASN A 97 -7.32 -1.80 -30.03
CA ASN A 97 -6.67 -3.10 -30.27
C ASN A 97 -5.14 -3.05 -30.13
N ASP A 98 -4.56 -1.88 -29.85
CA ASP A 98 -3.12 -1.73 -29.64
C ASP A 98 -2.77 -2.09 -28.20
N THR A 99 -1.99 -3.17 -28.03
CA THR A 99 -1.51 -3.58 -26.70
C THR A 99 -0.23 -2.83 -26.29
N THR A 100 0.33 -2.00 -27.16
CA THR A 100 1.56 -1.24 -26.91
C THR A 100 1.27 0.05 -26.17
N VAL A 101 1.81 0.20 -24.96
CA VAL A 101 1.77 1.48 -24.27
C VAL A 101 2.90 2.36 -24.80
N ASN A 102 2.56 3.57 -25.19
CA ASN A 102 3.49 4.60 -25.63
C ASN A 102 3.68 5.60 -24.49
N LEU A 103 4.91 6.09 -24.34
CA LEU A 103 5.29 7.14 -23.42
C LEU A 103 5.86 8.30 -24.22
N LEU A 104 5.22 9.47 -24.13
CA LEU A 104 5.65 10.70 -24.80
C LEU A 104 6.14 11.71 -23.76
N PHE A 105 7.35 12.22 -23.95
CA PHE A 105 7.92 13.33 -23.20
C PHE A 105 7.84 14.61 -24.01
N THR A 106 7.43 15.70 -23.37
CA THR A 106 7.20 16.97 -24.03
C THR A 106 7.75 18.13 -23.21
N GLN A 107 8.30 19.12 -23.92
CA GLN A 107 8.85 20.35 -23.34
C GLN A 107 8.20 21.57 -23.99
N LYS A 108 8.03 22.65 -23.23
CA LYS A 108 7.50 23.92 -23.73
C LYS A 108 8.63 24.82 -24.22
N VAL A 109 8.79 24.95 -25.53
CA VAL A 109 9.78 25.82 -26.17
C VAL A 109 9.07 26.98 -26.88
N ASN A 110 9.40 28.22 -26.52
CA ASN A 110 8.78 29.44 -27.08
C ASN A 110 7.24 29.42 -27.03
N GLY A 111 6.68 28.98 -25.89
CA GLY A 111 5.23 28.92 -25.68
C GLY A 111 4.52 27.74 -26.36
N LYS A 112 5.24 26.88 -27.08
CA LYS A 112 4.68 25.69 -27.77
C LYS A 112 5.26 24.41 -27.21
N TRP A 113 4.40 23.43 -26.96
CA TRP A 113 4.81 22.09 -26.56
C TRP A 113 5.42 21.35 -27.74
N LYS A 114 6.56 20.71 -27.51
CA LYS A 114 7.31 19.91 -28.46
C LYS A 114 7.66 18.56 -27.86
N ASP A 115 7.67 17.54 -28.71
CA ASP A 115 8.19 16.21 -28.39
C ASP A 115 9.71 16.28 -28.16
N ILE A 116 10.17 15.72 -27.04
CA ILE A 116 11.58 15.54 -26.71
C ILE A 116 11.98 14.06 -26.55
N GLY A 117 11.04 13.14 -26.74
CA GLY A 117 11.26 11.69 -26.72
C GLY A 117 9.93 10.92 -26.72
N THR A 118 9.86 9.88 -27.56
CA THR A 118 8.72 8.95 -27.58
C THR A 118 9.22 7.51 -27.51
N PHE A 119 8.66 6.73 -26.59
CA PHE A 119 9.05 5.35 -26.32
C PHE A 119 7.83 4.43 -26.36
N SER A 120 8.06 3.14 -26.56
CA SER A 120 6.99 2.16 -26.71
C SER A 120 7.34 0.85 -26.01
N THR A 121 6.39 0.34 -25.22
CA THR A 121 6.50 -0.91 -24.46
C THR A 121 5.35 -1.84 -24.87
N PRO A 122 5.61 -2.87 -25.69
CA PRO A 122 4.59 -3.81 -26.16
C PRO A 122 3.97 -4.63 -25.03
N GLY A 123 2.65 -4.81 -25.04
CA GLY A 123 1.94 -5.72 -24.13
C GLY A 123 1.98 -5.34 -22.64
N ALA A 124 2.44 -4.13 -22.33
CA ALA A 124 2.60 -3.66 -20.96
C ALA A 124 1.39 -2.87 -20.46
N GLN A 125 1.31 -2.71 -19.15
CA GLN A 125 0.51 -1.72 -18.46
C GLN A 125 1.44 -0.83 -17.66
N VAL A 126 1.07 0.43 -17.45
CA VAL A 126 1.85 1.31 -16.57
C VAL A 126 1.52 0.90 -15.14
N ASP A 127 2.49 0.38 -14.41
CA ASP A 127 2.30 0.01 -13.01
C ASP A 127 2.58 1.20 -12.10
N HIS A 128 3.81 1.71 -12.12
CA HIS A 128 4.29 2.71 -11.17
C HIS A 128 5.18 3.76 -11.85
N VAL A 129 5.23 4.98 -11.32
CA VAL A 129 6.13 6.05 -11.79
C VAL A 129 6.82 6.70 -10.60
N CYS A 130 8.15 6.68 -10.58
CA CYS A 130 8.99 7.38 -9.59
C CYS A 130 9.87 8.42 -10.27
N PHE A 131 10.38 9.36 -9.47
CA PHE A 131 11.36 10.36 -9.90
C PHE A 131 12.57 10.38 -8.96
N GLY A 132 13.77 10.43 -9.53
CA GLY A 132 14.97 10.58 -8.73
C GLY A 132 16.24 10.91 -9.50
N ASP A 133 17.03 11.85 -9.00
CA ASP A 133 18.39 12.14 -9.47
C ASP A 133 19.31 10.96 -9.14
N MET A 134 19.37 9.99 -10.05
CA MET A 134 20.16 8.77 -9.91
C MET A 134 21.58 8.97 -10.39
N ASN A 135 21.78 9.85 -11.37
CA ASN A 135 23.08 10.07 -11.99
C ASN A 135 23.90 11.18 -11.25
N GLY A 136 23.24 12.03 -10.46
CA GLY A 136 23.81 13.12 -9.65
C GLY A 136 24.02 14.43 -10.41
N ASP A 137 23.26 14.70 -11.47
CA ASP A 137 23.36 15.92 -12.28
C ASP A 137 22.40 17.04 -11.83
N GLY A 138 21.58 16.77 -10.79
CA GLY A 138 20.59 17.71 -10.27
C GLY A 138 19.25 17.68 -11.02
N VAL A 139 19.07 16.78 -11.98
CA VAL A 139 17.81 16.55 -12.69
C VAL A 139 17.31 15.15 -12.35
N ASP A 140 16.04 15.03 -11.94
CA ASP A 140 15.50 13.72 -11.65
C ASP A 140 15.31 12.90 -12.93
N GLU A 141 15.76 11.64 -12.91
CA GLU A 141 15.33 10.62 -13.85
C GLU A 141 13.87 10.21 -13.60
N VAL A 142 13.21 9.70 -14.65
CA VAL A 142 11.90 9.07 -14.55
C VAL A 142 12.06 7.56 -14.55
N ILE A 143 11.58 6.89 -13.51
CA ILE A 143 11.60 5.45 -13.40
C ILE A 143 10.17 4.95 -13.60
N VAL A 144 9.94 4.21 -14.67
CA VAL A 144 8.62 3.62 -14.97
C VAL A 144 8.67 2.12 -14.76
N GLY A 145 7.78 1.66 -13.90
CA GLY A 145 7.45 0.26 -13.71
C GLY A 145 6.38 -0.18 -14.71
N TRP A 146 6.65 -1.26 -15.44
CA TRP A 146 5.78 -1.84 -16.45
C TRP A 146 5.21 -3.15 -15.94
N GLY A 147 3.91 -3.18 -15.70
CA GLY A 147 3.19 -4.43 -15.47
C GLY A 147 3.02 -5.21 -16.77
N SER A 148 2.98 -6.53 -16.69
CA SER A 148 2.70 -7.39 -17.84
C SER A 148 1.35 -8.07 -17.68
N SER A 149 0.53 -8.07 -18.74
CA SER A 149 -0.68 -8.88 -18.77
C SER A 149 -0.40 -10.34 -19.16
N ALA A 150 0.80 -10.65 -19.64
CA ALA A 150 1.20 -11.95 -20.18
C ALA A 150 2.17 -12.72 -19.28
N SER A 151 2.88 -12.03 -18.38
CA SER A 151 3.80 -12.59 -17.39
C SER A 151 3.49 -12.01 -16.01
N SER A 152 3.81 -12.75 -14.95
CA SER A 152 3.69 -12.24 -13.57
C SER A 152 4.81 -11.28 -13.18
N ALA A 153 5.83 -11.12 -14.01
CA ALA A 153 6.97 -10.26 -13.74
C ALA A 153 6.76 -8.85 -14.33
N ASN A 154 6.83 -7.84 -13.46
CA ASN A 154 6.90 -6.44 -13.87
C ASN A 154 8.36 -6.08 -14.21
N THR A 155 8.58 -5.13 -15.12
CA THR A 155 9.94 -4.69 -15.53
C THR A 155 10.13 -3.19 -15.37
N VAL A 156 11.37 -2.72 -15.33
CA VAL A 156 11.69 -1.31 -15.09
C VAL A 156 12.31 -0.66 -16.32
N SER A 157 11.97 0.60 -16.60
CA SER A 157 12.69 1.45 -17.54
C SER A 157 13.01 2.79 -16.88
N ILE A 158 14.22 3.29 -17.14
CA ILE A 158 14.71 4.57 -16.61
C ILE A 158 14.85 5.53 -17.78
N TYR A 159 14.31 6.74 -17.64
CA TYR A 159 14.38 7.79 -18.64
C TYR A 159 15.16 8.99 -18.09
N TYR A 160 16.14 9.47 -18.85
CA TYR A 160 17.04 10.54 -18.43
C TYR A 160 17.23 11.58 -19.54
N TYR A 161 17.26 12.85 -19.16
CA TYR A 161 17.44 13.97 -20.10
C TYR A 161 18.91 14.20 -20.38
N GLN A 162 19.32 14.04 -21.63
CA GLN A 162 20.70 14.30 -22.02
C GLN A 162 20.77 14.74 -23.48
N ASN A 163 21.62 15.73 -23.77
CA ASN A 163 21.80 16.27 -25.11
C ASN A 163 20.49 16.78 -25.74
N GLN A 164 19.69 17.51 -24.95
CA GLN A 164 18.42 18.12 -25.34
C GLN A 164 17.31 17.15 -25.77
N LYS A 165 17.40 15.89 -25.35
CA LYS A 165 16.41 14.85 -25.62
C LYS A 165 16.28 13.91 -24.43
N MET A 166 15.13 13.25 -24.35
CA MET A 166 14.93 12.16 -23.43
C MET A 166 15.53 10.88 -24.00
N ASN A 167 16.20 10.10 -23.16
CA ASN A 167 16.81 8.82 -23.52
C ASN A 167 16.21 7.72 -22.64
N GLU A 168 16.21 6.48 -23.12
CA GLU A 168 15.68 5.32 -22.39
C GLU A 168 16.81 4.35 -22.08
N LEU A 169 16.86 3.92 -20.83
CA LEU A 169 17.62 2.78 -20.35
C LEU A 169 16.64 1.68 -19.93
N LYS A 170 16.53 0.64 -20.74
CA LYS A 170 15.74 -0.55 -20.39
C LYS A 170 16.51 -1.39 -19.39
N VAL A 171 15.87 -1.74 -18.29
CA VAL A 171 16.46 -2.55 -17.23
C VAL A 171 15.87 -3.95 -17.31
N ASP A 172 16.72 -4.95 -17.57
CA ASP A 172 16.33 -6.36 -17.54
C ASP A 172 16.26 -6.84 -16.09
N GLN A 173 15.33 -6.26 -15.33
CA GLN A 173 15.13 -6.54 -13.92
C GLN A 173 13.64 -6.70 -13.64
N SER A 174 13.26 -7.89 -13.19
CA SER A 174 11.93 -8.16 -12.66
C SER A 174 11.75 -7.49 -11.30
N TYR A 175 10.53 -7.04 -11.00
CA TYR A 175 10.19 -6.57 -9.67
C TYR A 175 8.74 -6.89 -9.30
N SER A 176 8.52 -6.94 -7.99
CA SER A 176 7.24 -6.95 -7.29
C SER A 176 7.09 -5.76 -6.33
N GLY A 177 8.21 -5.15 -5.93
CA GLY A 177 8.28 -3.89 -5.22
C GLY A 177 9.48 -3.06 -5.69
N MET A 178 9.35 -1.74 -5.69
CA MET A 178 10.37 -0.82 -6.18
C MET A 178 10.47 0.41 -5.27
N SER A 179 11.68 0.90 -5.05
CA SER A 179 11.96 2.11 -4.27
C SER A 179 13.09 2.90 -4.93
N VAL A 180 12.98 4.24 -4.90
CA VAL A 180 13.99 5.15 -5.46
C VAL A 180 14.36 6.21 -4.42
N MET A 181 15.47 5.99 -3.71
CA MET A 181 15.93 6.87 -2.62
C MET A 181 17.45 6.79 -2.45
N ASP A 182 18.02 7.75 -1.74
CA ASP A 182 19.45 7.76 -1.41
C ASP A 182 19.74 6.75 -0.28
N PHE A 183 20.13 5.53 -0.66
CA PHE A 183 20.36 4.42 0.28
C PHE A 183 21.72 4.53 0.97
N ASP A 184 22.73 5.06 0.28
CA ASP A 184 24.09 5.17 0.79
C ASP A 184 24.48 6.59 1.24
N GLY A 185 23.54 7.52 1.27
CA GLY A 185 23.69 8.88 1.78
C GLY A 185 24.70 9.74 1.03
N ASP A 186 24.95 9.46 -0.27
CA ASP A 186 25.89 10.23 -1.09
C ASP A 186 25.22 11.38 -1.87
N GLY A 187 23.90 11.53 -1.73
CA GLY A 187 23.08 12.55 -2.39
C GLY A 187 22.50 12.11 -3.73
N LYS A 188 22.92 10.97 -4.28
CA LYS A 188 22.30 10.35 -5.47
C LYS A 188 21.27 9.33 -5.02
N LYS A 189 20.21 9.15 -5.80
CA LYS A 189 19.19 8.14 -5.52
C LYS A 189 19.56 6.82 -6.17
N GLU A 190 19.42 5.74 -5.43
CA GLU A 190 19.52 4.37 -5.94
C GLU A 190 18.15 3.78 -6.22
N LEU A 191 18.11 2.84 -7.16
CA LEU A 191 16.94 2.00 -7.44
C LEU A 191 17.06 0.69 -6.68
N LEU A 192 16.14 0.44 -5.74
CA LEU A 192 15.94 -0.86 -5.12
C LEU A 192 14.80 -1.58 -5.84
N THR A 193 15.03 -2.83 -6.26
CA THR A 193 13.98 -3.74 -6.72
C THR A 193 13.89 -4.96 -5.83
N VAL A 194 12.69 -5.38 -5.50
CA VAL A 194 12.39 -6.62 -4.78
C VAL A 194 11.58 -7.52 -5.70
N ASP A 195 12.01 -8.75 -5.90
CA ASP A 195 11.35 -9.72 -6.77
C ASP A 195 10.81 -10.91 -5.96
N ILE A 196 9.51 -11.18 -6.09
CA ILE A 196 8.89 -12.42 -5.60
C ILE A 196 9.05 -13.49 -6.68
N PRO A 197 9.81 -14.57 -6.43
CA PRO A 197 10.00 -15.62 -7.42
C PRO A 197 8.70 -16.40 -7.67
N THR A 198 8.50 -16.86 -8.91
CA THR A 198 7.36 -17.72 -9.27
C THR A 198 7.37 -19.06 -8.52
N ASP A 199 8.56 -19.62 -8.29
CA ASP A 199 8.72 -20.76 -7.38
C ASP A 199 8.76 -20.25 -5.93
N ILE A 200 7.64 -20.39 -5.23
CA ILE A 200 7.48 -19.93 -3.84
C ILE A 200 8.46 -20.58 -2.85
N GLN A 201 9.12 -21.69 -3.22
CA GLN A 201 10.17 -22.29 -2.38
C GLN A 201 11.47 -21.48 -2.42
N GLN A 202 11.64 -20.63 -3.44
CA GLN A 202 12.78 -19.73 -3.52
C GLN A 202 12.56 -18.50 -2.62
N PRO A 203 13.62 -18.00 -1.98
CA PRO A 203 13.56 -16.76 -1.22
C PRO A 203 13.33 -15.55 -2.15
N LEU A 204 12.63 -14.52 -1.67
CA LEU A 204 12.62 -13.25 -2.40
C LEU A 204 14.05 -12.71 -2.52
N THR A 205 14.30 -11.99 -3.61
CA THR A 205 15.58 -11.35 -3.85
C THR A 205 15.40 -9.84 -3.95
N ALA A 206 16.25 -9.10 -3.25
CA ALA A 206 16.37 -7.67 -3.39
C ALA A 206 17.70 -7.32 -4.10
N GLN A 207 17.66 -6.32 -4.98
CA GLN A 207 18.82 -5.81 -5.69
C GLN A 207 18.82 -4.28 -5.63
N LEU A 208 19.96 -3.69 -5.32
CA LEU A 208 20.17 -2.25 -5.25
C LEU A 208 21.08 -1.82 -6.39
N PHE A 209 20.66 -0.79 -7.12
CA PHE A 209 21.34 -0.30 -8.30
C PHE A 209 21.63 1.18 -8.22
N ARG A 210 22.79 1.57 -8.75
CA ARG A 210 23.20 2.96 -8.95
C ARG A 210 23.35 3.27 -10.42
N MET A 211 23.00 4.48 -10.83
CA MET A 211 23.27 4.97 -12.16
C MET A 211 24.66 5.65 -12.22
N GLN A 212 25.48 5.27 -13.19
CA GLN A 212 26.74 5.92 -13.51
C GLN A 212 26.72 6.39 -14.97
N GLY A 213 26.53 7.69 -15.16
CA GLY A 213 26.24 8.24 -16.50
C GLY A 213 24.95 7.63 -17.04
N SER A 214 25.01 6.97 -18.18
CA SER A 214 23.86 6.34 -18.84
C SER A 214 23.70 4.84 -18.55
N ALA A 215 24.44 4.29 -17.58
CA ALA A 215 24.45 2.86 -17.27
C ALA A 215 24.01 2.59 -15.83
N LEU A 216 23.24 1.52 -15.64
CA LEU A 216 22.83 1.05 -14.33
C LEU A 216 23.80 -0.04 -13.84
N GLN A 217 24.33 0.12 -12.63
CA GLN A 217 25.28 -0.80 -12.02
C GLN A 217 24.69 -1.41 -10.74
N LEU A 218 24.80 -2.73 -10.60
CA LEU A 218 24.41 -3.44 -9.38
C LEU A 218 25.40 -3.11 -8.25
N MET A 219 24.89 -2.52 -7.16
CA MET A 219 25.66 -2.30 -5.94
C MET A 219 25.71 -3.55 -5.08
N GLY A 220 24.59 -4.26 -4.96
CA GLY A 220 24.52 -5.49 -4.20
C GLY A 220 23.15 -6.14 -4.26
N SER A 221 23.11 -7.41 -3.88
CA SER A 221 21.88 -8.19 -3.78
C SER A 221 21.83 -8.95 -2.46
N THR A 222 20.63 -9.21 -1.97
CA THR A 222 20.40 -10.06 -0.80
C THR A 222 19.14 -10.88 -0.96
N ARG A 223 19.09 -12.01 -0.26
CA ARG A 223 17.91 -12.85 -0.13
C ARG A 223 17.17 -12.51 1.17
N MET A 224 15.89 -12.84 1.20
CA MET A 224 14.96 -12.69 2.33
C MET A 224 14.16 -13.97 2.52
N GLU A 225 13.02 -13.92 3.21
CA GLU A 225 12.16 -15.09 3.44
C GLU A 225 11.73 -15.82 2.15
N ALA A 226 11.40 -17.11 2.24
CA ALA A 226 10.71 -17.83 1.17
C ALA A 226 9.20 -17.90 1.42
N GLY A 227 8.43 -18.37 0.45
CA GLY A 227 6.99 -18.58 0.60
C GLY A 227 6.16 -17.31 0.67
N ILE A 228 6.72 -16.16 0.25
CA ILE A 228 5.98 -14.91 0.09
C ILE A 228 5.24 -14.92 -1.24
N VAL A 229 3.98 -14.47 -1.21
CA VAL A 229 3.12 -14.36 -2.41
C VAL A 229 2.73 -12.92 -2.72
N LYS A 230 2.94 -11.99 -1.79
CA LYS A 230 2.57 -10.59 -1.95
C LYS A 230 3.42 -9.68 -1.04
N LEU A 231 3.83 -8.53 -1.57
CA LEU A 231 4.23 -7.37 -0.77
C LEU A 231 2.98 -6.55 -0.46
N SER A 232 2.57 -6.47 0.80
CA SER A 232 1.41 -5.67 1.20
C SER A 232 1.75 -4.20 1.45
N ASN A 233 3.00 -3.93 1.80
CA ASN A 233 3.50 -2.58 2.04
C ASN A 233 5.02 -2.52 1.77
N LEU A 234 5.46 -1.40 1.20
CA LEU A 234 6.86 -1.02 1.09
C LEU A 234 6.96 0.39 1.66
N LYS A 235 7.65 0.54 2.78
CA LYS A 235 7.80 1.83 3.45
C LYS A 235 9.23 2.30 3.39
N GLU A 236 9.43 3.45 2.73
CA GLU A 236 10.71 4.15 2.65
C GLU A 236 10.90 5.09 3.84
N GLY A 237 12.14 5.21 4.33
CA GLY A 237 12.48 6.14 5.40
C GLY A 237 13.78 5.77 6.11
N ASN A 238 13.94 6.20 7.36
CA ASN A 238 15.05 5.70 8.17
C ASN A 238 14.64 4.41 8.88
N VAL A 239 15.47 3.39 8.79
CA VAL A 239 15.30 2.12 9.53
C VAL A 239 16.09 2.11 10.83
N SER A 240 16.96 3.10 11.01
CA SER A 240 17.72 3.39 12.22
C SER A 240 18.16 4.86 12.18
N ALA A 241 18.67 5.43 13.27
CA ALA A 241 19.09 6.84 13.30
C ALA A 241 20.07 7.17 12.16
N LYS A 242 19.66 8.03 11.22
CA LYS A 242 20.41 8.43 10.01
C LYS A 242 20.81 7.26 9.10
N GLN A 243 20.08 6.15 9.14
CA GLN A 243 20.27 5.03 8.23
C GLN A 243 19.03 4.93 7.33
N PRO A 244 19.11 5.43 6.09
CA PRO A 244 18.08 5.21 5.09
C PRO A 244 17.93 3.71 4.79
N GLY A 245 16.70 3.29 4.55
CA GLY A 245 16.36 1.94 4.13
C GLY A 245 14.86 1.80 3.89
N VAL A 246 14.42 0.55 3.75
CA VAL A 246 13.01 0.22 3.58
C VAL A 246 12.57 -0.89 4.53
N LEU A 247 11.32 -0.81 4.97
CA LEU A 247 10.60 -1.95 5.56
C LEU A 247 9.63 -2.51 4.52
N LEU A 248 9.63 -3.83 4.37
CA LEU A 248 8.70 -4.56 3.54
C LEU A 248 7.77 -5.35 4.45
N ASP A 249 6.46 -5.17 4.32
CA ASP A 249 5.52 -6.12 4.91
C ASP A 249 5.07 -7.11 3.84
N CYS A 250 5.27 -8.39 4.14
CA CYS A 250 5.10 -9.49 3.22
C CYS A 250 3.96 -10.40 3.69
N VAL A 251 3.23 -10.99 2.74
CA VAL A 251 2.20 -12.01 3.00
C VAL A 251 2.69 -13.36 2.49
N GLN A 252 2.66 -14.37 3.36
CA GLN A 252 3.00 -15.74 3.04
C GLN A 252 1.84 -16.50 2.39
N THR A 253 2.13 -17.61 1.71
CA THR A 253 1.13 -18.55 1.18
C THR A 253 0.16 -19.06 2.25
N SER A 254 0.60 -19.13 3.51
CA SER A 254 -0.22 -19.52 4.67
C SER A 254 -1.24 -18.45 5.10
N GLY A 255 -1.17 -17.24 4.53
CA GLY A 255 -1.94 -16.06 4.94
C GLY A 255 -1.30 -15.27 6.09
N LYS A 256 -0.22 -15.78 6.70
CA LYS A 256 0.56 -15.04 7.71
C LYS A 256 1.27 -13.85 7.08
N THR A 257 1.60 -12.87 7.91
CA THR A 257 2.42 -11.72 7.51
C THR A 257 3.73 -11.68 8.26
N LEU A 258 4.72 -11.02 7.69
CA LEU A 258 6.02 -10.75 8.33
C LEU A 258 6.59 -9.43 7.82
N SER A 259 7.60 -8.91 8.51
CA SER A 259 8.30 -7.70 8.10
C SER A 259 9.76 -8.01 7.81
N GLU A 260 10.23 -7.55 6.64
CA GLU A 260 11.64 -7.57 6.24
C GLU A 260 12.18 -6.14 6.26
N LEU A 261 13.48 -6.00 6.50
CA LEU A 261 14.17 -4.71 6.54
C LEU A 261 15.33 -4.77 5.56
N LEU A 262 15.49 -3.74 4.72
CA LEU A 262 16.62 -3.61 3.82
C LEU A 262 17.32 -2.27 4.00
N TYR A 263 18.65 -2.28 4.05
CA TYR A 263 19.45 -1.06 4.02
C TYR A 263 20.83 -1.33 3.40
N TRP A 264 21.48 -0.27 2.92
CA TRP A 264 22.86 -0.35 2.47
C TRP A 264 23.83 -0.19 3.64
N ASN A 265 24.62 -1.22 3.92
CA ASN A 265 25.67 -1.16 4.92
C ASN A 265 26.94 -0.56 4.29
N LYS A 266 27.17 0.74 4.51
CA LYS A 266 28.32 1.47 3.93
C LYS A 266 29.68 0.87 4.30
N ALA A 267 29.83 0.39 5.53
CA ALA A 267 31.09 -0.18 6.01
C ALA A 267 31.43 -1.51 5.32
N LYS A 268 30.41 -2.36 5.12
CA LYS A 268 30.56 -3.67 4.46
C LYS A 268 30.42 -3.60 2.94
N LYS A 269 29.86 -2.50 2.40
CA LYS A 269 29.46 -2.33 1.00
C LYS A 269 28.51 -3.44 0.54
N THR A 270 27.48 -3.70 1.34
CA THR A 270 26.50 -4.77 1.08
C THR A 270 25.08 -4.28 1.32
N LEU A 271 24.15 -4.68 0.44
CA LEU A 271 22.73 -4.63 0.72
C LEU A 271 22.42 -5.66 1.81
N THR A 272 21.83 -5.23 2.92
CA THR A 272 21.71 -6.03 4.14
C THR A 272 20.24 -6.23 4.52
N ALA A 273 19.86 -7.48 4.77
CA ALA A 273 18.57 -7.87 5.33
C ALA A 273 18.75 -8.45 6.76
N PRO A 274 18.74 -7.62 7.83
CA PRO A 274 19.10 -8.06 9.17
C PRO A 274 18.02 -8.90 9.88
N LEU A 275 16.77 -8.85 9.40
CA LEU A 275 15.66 -9.65 9.97
C LEU A 275 15.59 -11.06 9.37
N TYR A 276 16.25 -11.28 8.24
CA TYR A 276 16.37 -12.58 7.60
C TYR A 276 17.56 -13.38 8.17
N SER A 277 17.31 -14.66 8.49
CA SER A 277 18.35 -15.61 8.87
C SER A 277 18.28 -16.87 8.02
N ALA A 278 19.23 -17.04 7.11
CA ALA A 278 19.34 -18.26 6.30
C ALA A 278 19.59 -19.53 7.14
N GLN A 279 20.10 -19.40 8.37
CA GLN A 279 20.36 -20.51 9.29
C GLN A 279 19.11 -20.89 10.10
N SER A 280 18.11 -20.01 10.18
CA SER A 280 16.86 -20.25 10.89
C SER A 280 15.67 -19.58 10.20
N PRO A 281 15.41 -19.88 8.91
CA PRO A 281 14.34 -19.23 8.15
C PRO A 281 12.95 -19.47 8.78
N GLN A 282 12.77 -20.59 9.49
CA GLN A 282 11.54 -20.90 10.20
C GLN A 282 11.34 -20.14 11.53
N GLN A 283 12.29 -19.29 11.95
CA GLN A 283 12.21 -18.49 13.17
C GLN A 283 12.25 -16.99 12.90
N ASN A 284 11.57 -16.55 11.83
CA ASN A 284 11.39 -15.12 11.60
C ASN A 284 10.55 -14.52 12.74
N VAL A 285 11.19 -13.73 13.60
CA VAL A 285 10.57 -13.14 14.81
C VAL A 285 9.44 -12.17 14.49
N THR A 286 9.35 -11.68 13.25
CA THR A 286 8.30 -10.76 12.81
C THR A 286 7.07 -11.49 12.25
N MET A 287 7.15 -12.82 12.07
CA MET A 287 6.06 -13.65 11.58
C MET A 287 4.85 -13.58 12.51
N ARG A 288 3.69 -13.29 11.96
CA ARG A 288 2.47 -13.01 12.73
C ARG A 288 1.21 -13.31 11.92
N ASP A 289 0.14 -13.66 12.63
CA ASP A 289 -1.17 -13.95 12.02
C ASP A 289 -2.00 -12.67 11.77
N VAL A 290 -1.52 -11.49 12.21
CA VAL A 290 -2.21 -10.21 12.09
C VAL A 290 -1.60 -9.33 11.00
N ALA A 291 -2.44 -8.80 10.11
CA ALA A 291 -2.03 -7.92 9.02
C ALA A 291 -1.89 -6.46 9.51
N ILE A 292 -0.77 -6.15 10.15
CA ILE A 292 -0.39 -4.80 10.59
C ILE A 292 0.87 -4.39 9.82
N SER A 293 0.86 -3.19 9.24
CA SER A 293 1.99 -2.65 8.48
C SER A 293 2.99 -1.93 9.38
N SER A 294 4.25 -1.99 8.99
CA SER A 294 5.35 -1.22 9.57
C SER A 294 5.12 0.29 9.34
N CYS A 295 5.33 1.10 10.37
CA CYS A 295 5.16 2.55 10.32
C CYS A 295 5.97 3.23 11.44
N ASP A 296 6.14 4.54 11.34
CA ASP A 296 6.67 5.37 12.42
C ASP A 296 5.53 5.68 13.41
N ILE A 297 5.53 5.01 14.56
CA ILE A 297 4.46 5.09 15.57
C ILE A 297 4.67 6.20 16.60
N ASN A 298 5.89 6.72 16.73
CA ASN A 298 6.26 7.70 17.76
C ASN A 298 6.70 9.06 17.16
N ASN A 299 6.68 9.19 15.84
CA ASN A 299 7.09 10.35 15.05
C ASN A 299 8.56 10.75 15.23
N ASP A 300 9.45 9.80 15.51
CA ASP A 300 10.90 10.03 15.61
C ASP A 300 11.65 9.90 14.28
N ARG A 301 10.91 9.64 13.19
CA ARG A 301 11.38 9.42 11.81
C ARG A 301 12.11 8.11 11.59
N ILE A 302 12.03 7.17 12.54
CA ILE A 302 12.48 5.79 12.38
C ILE A 302 11.23 4.93 12.18
N ILE A 303 11.27 4.05 11.18
CA ILE A 303 10.15 3.13 10.93
C ILE A 303 10.25 1.96 11.91
N GLU A 304 9.20 1.73 12.70
CA GLU A 304 9.04 0.52 13.49
C GLU A 304 8.41 -0.61 12.69
N PHE A 305 8.78 -1.84 13.03
CA PHE A 305 8.12 -3.06 12.58
C PHE A 305 7.50 -3.82 13.76
N PRO A 306 6.37 -4.51 13.58
CA PRO A 306 5.70 -5.22 14.65
C PRO A 306 6.27 -6.63 14.87
N ILE A 307 6.51 -6.97 16.13
CA ILE A 307 6.70 -8.34 16.63
C ILE A 307 5.47 -8.69 17.46
N VAL A 308 4.80 -9.80 17.15
CA VAL A 308 3.54 -10.17 17.82
C VAL A 308 3.75 -11.43 18.64
N THR A 309 3.47 -11.33 19.94
CA THR A 309 3.62 -12.44 20.88
C THR A 309 2.29 -12.74 21.56
N ARG A 310 2.00 -14.02 21.78
CA ARG A 310 0.81 -14.43 22.52
C ARG A 310 0.99 -14.11 24.00
N LEU A 311 -0.04 -13.52 24.61
CA LEU A 311 -0.07 -13.33 26.05
C LEU A 311 -0.26 -14.69 26.74
N PRO A 312 0.24 -14.86 27.97
CA PRO A 312 0.19 -16.14 28.68
C PRO A 312 -1.20 -16.40 29.29
N GLY A 313 -1.46 -17.61 29.82
CA GLY A 313 -2.69 -17.91 30.57
C GLY A 313 -3.84 -18.53 29.77
N TYR A 314 -3.57 -19.03 28.57
CA TYR A 314 -4.57 -19.61 27.65
C TYR A 314 -4.38 -21.12 27.39
N VAL A 315 -3.89 -21.86 28.38
CA VAL A 315 -3.67 -23.31 28.22
C VAL A 315 -5.00 -24.01 27.89
N GLY A 316 -5.04 -24.72 26.76
CA GLY A 316 -6.23 -25.46 26.29
C GLY A 316 -7.32 -24.62 25.65
N VAL A 317 -7.07 -23.33 25.39
CA VAL A 317 -8.00 -22.42 24.70
C VAL A 317 -7.70 -22.41 23.18
N SER A 318 -8.74 -22.23 22.36
CA SER A 318 -8.58 -22.02 20.91
C SER A 318 -7.61 -20.87 20.63
N SER A 319 -6.80 -20.99 19.57
CA SER A 319 -5.84 -19.94 19.17
C SER A 319 -6.50 -18.59 18.90
N ASP A 320 -7.75 -18.61 18.46
CA ASP A 320 -8.49 -17.43 18.02
C ASP A 320 -8.96 -16.57 19.22
N ASP A 321 -8.99 -17.16 20.41
CA ASP A 321 -9.41 -16.49 21.65
C ASP A 321 -8.20 -16.04 22.50
N VAL A 322 -6.97 -16.25 22.02
CA VAL A 322 -5.73 -15.88 22.71
C VAL A 322 -5.39 -14.41 22.43
N GLY A 323 -5.34 -13.61 23.49
CA GLY A 323 -4.85 -12.24 23.42
C GLY A 323 -3.38 -12.18 23.01
N SER A 324 -3.03 -11.16 22.24
CA SER A 324 -1.66 -10.95 21.78
C SER A 324 -1.18 -9.54 22.11
N GLU A 325 0.11 -9.41 22.38
CA GLU A 325 0.84 -8.15 22.48
C GLU A 325 1.56 -7.89 21.15
N THR A 326 1.38 -6.69 20.61
CA THR A 326 2.14 -6.19 19.47
C THR A 326 3.23 -5.24 19.96
N GLN A 327 4.48 -5.63 19.77
CA GLN A 327 5.67 -4.85 20.08
C GLN A 327 6.14 -4.11 18.84
N TRP A 328 5.96 -2.80 18.82
CA TRP A 328 6.53 -1.92 17.80
C TRP A 328 8.02 -1.76 18.07
N THR A 329 8.83 -2.19 17.12
CA THR A 329 10.25 -2.47 17.33
C THR A 329 11.10 -1.65 16.38
N GLN A 330 12.14 -1.00 16.92
CA GLN A 330 13.14 -0.24 16.16
C GLN A 330 14.42 -1.05 15.98
N PHE A 331 15.02 -0.96 14.80
CA PHE A 331 16.32 -1.55 14.51
C PHE A 331 17.48 -0.59 14.79
N ASN A 332 18.57 -1.12 15.33
CA ASN A 332 19.82 -0.40 15.57
C ASN A 332 20.91 -0.91 14.61
N SER A 333 21.18 -0.14 13.56
CA SER A 333 22.15 -0.51 12.52
C SER A 333 23.60 -0.63 13.01
N ALA A 334 23.97 0.08 14.08
CA ALA A 334 25.32 0.03 14.64
C ALA A 334 25.61 -1.26 15.40
N SER A 335 24.61 -1.78 16.13
CA SER A 335 24.73 -3.00 16.93
C SER A 335 24.22 -4.25 16.22
N GLY A 336 23.33 -4.09 15.23
CA GLY A 336 22.57 -5.18 14.62
C GLY A 336 21.41 -5.70 15.48
N ASN A 337 21.17 -5.10 16.65
CA ASN A 337 20.07 -5.47 17.54
C ASN A 337 18.82 -4.62 17.27
N TYR A 338 17.71 -4.99 17.91
CA TYR A 338 16.47 -4.23 17.89
C TYR A 338 15.87 -4.11 19.30
N SER A 339 15.06 -3.08 19.52
CA SER A 339 14.44 -2.77 20.81
C SER A 339 13.00 -2.29 20.63
N THR A 340 12.13 -2.68 21.57
CA THR A 340 10.74 -2.25 21.59
C THR A 340 10.63 -0.75 21.89
N ALA A 341 9.99 0.00 21.01
CA ALA A 341 9.62 1.40 21.21
C ALA A 341 8.29 1.53 21.97
N ALA A 342 7.31 0.68 21.66
CA ALA A 342 6.04 0.60 22.38
C ALA A 342 5.43 -0.79 22.28
N SER A 343 4.66 -1.17 23.30
CA SER A 343 3.82 -2.38 23.27
C SER A 343 2.35 -1.98 23.22
N MET A 344 1.55 -2.70 22.44
CA MET A 344 0.13 -2.41 22.28
C MET A 344 -0.72 -3.68 22.29
N ILE A 345 -1.97 -3.55 22.72
CA ILE A 345 -3.02 -4.55 22.50
C ILE A 345 -4.04 -3.95 21.54
N PHE A 346 -4.36 -4.69 20.49
CA PHE A 346 -5.36 -4.31 19.51
C PHE A 346 -6.66 -5.08 19.76
N ASN A 347 -7.77 -4.35 19.93
CA ASN A 347 -9.10 -4.92 19.82
C ASN A 347 -9.67 -4.54 18.45
N SER A 348 -9.24 -5.27 17.42
CA SER A 348 -9.64 -5.02 16.03
C SER A 348 -11.14 -5.19 15.78
N ARG A 349 -11.84 -5.98 16.61
CA ARG A 349 -13.30 -6.16 16.53
C ARG A 349 -14.04 -4.87 16.87
N ASP A 350 -13.54 -4.15 17.87
CA ASP A 350 -14.17 -2.93 18.38
C ASP A 350 -13.42 -1.65 17.96
N GLY A 351 -12.39 -1.77 17.12
CA GLY A 351 -11.74 -0.65 16.46
C GLY A 351 -10.86 0.23 17.37
N TYR A 352 -10.35 -0.28 18.49
CA TYR A 352 -9.44 0.48 19.36
C TYR A 352 -8.18 -0.30 19.74
N SER A 353 -7.14 0.44 20.10
CA SER A 353 -5.89 -0.09 20.64
C SER A 353 -5.59 0.50 22.02
N ILE A 354 -4.74 -0.20 22.78
CA ILE A 354 -4.24 0.22 24.09
C ILE A 354 -2.72 0.14 24.07
N THR A 355 -2.03 1.27 24.19
CA THR A 355 -0.59 1.29 24.47
C THR A 355 -0.34 0.85 25.91
N LEU A 356 0.45 -0.20 26.09
CA LEU A 356 0.70 -0.80 27.39
C LEU A 356 1.66 0.07 28.21
N PRO A 357 1.29 0.42 29.45
CA PRO A 357 2.22 1.03 30.40
C PRO A 357 3.38 0.08 30.70
N ASP A 358 4.59 0.62 30.90
CA ASP A 358 5.80 -0.18 31.18
C ASP A 358 5.64 -1.17 32.34
N LYS A 359 4.86 -0.79 33.36
CA LYS A 359 4.54 -1.66 34.52
C LYS A 359 3.92 -2.99 34.12
N TRP A 360 3.22 -3.05 32.98
CA TRP A 360 2.49 -4.24 32.54
C TRP A 360 3.34 -5.19 31.71
N LYS A 361 4.53 -4.76 31.26
CA LYS A 361 5.43 -5.58 30.46
C LYS A 361 5.71 -6.91 31.16
N ASN A 362 5.45 -8.02 30.47
CA ASN A 362 5.62 -9.39 30.97
C ASN A 362 4.83 -9.74 32.26
N ALA A 363 3.85 -8.92 32.65
CA ALA A 363 3.15 -9.04 33.94
C ALA A 363 1.63 -9.16 33.81
N ILE A 364 1.11 -9.23 32.58
CA ILE A 364 -0.32 -9.26 32.29
C ILE A 364 -0.74 -10.41 31.39
N THR A 365 -2.05 -10.65 31.37
CA THR A 365 -2.77 -11.36 30.32
C THR A 365 -4.09 -10.63 30.05
N THR A 366 -4.81 -11.05 29.01
CA THR A 366 -6.14 -10.51 28.71
C THR A 366 -7.22 -11.57 28.66
N ARG A 367 -8.47 -11.11 28.56
CA ARG A 367 -9.62 -11.94 28.24
C ARG A 367 -10.63 -11.08 27.48
N GLN A 368 -11.04 -11.56 26.31
CA GLN A 368 -12.10 -10.94 25.52
C GLN A 368 -13.43 -11.62 25.84
N ASP A 369 -14.46 -10.83 26.08
CA ASP A 369 -15.87 -11.24 26.03
C ASP A 369 -16.50 -10.56 24.80
N VAL A 370 -16.74 -11.35 23.76
CA VAL A 370 -17.28 -10.86 22.48
C VAL A 370 -18.72 -10.39 22.63
N GLY A 371 -19.53 -11.05 23.46
CA GLY A 371 -20.94 -10.72 23.64
C GLY A 371 -21.12 -9.42 24.42
N ALA A 372 -20.31 -9.22 25.46
CA ALA A 372 -20.32 -8.00 26.27
C ALA A 372 -19.49 -6.86 25.65
N ARG A 373 -18.74 -7.13 24.58
CA ARG A 373 -17.75 -6.21 23.96
C ARG A 373 -16.75 -5.68 24.98
N THR A 374 -16.21 -6.60 25.78
CA THR A 374 -15.35 -6.28 26.93
C THR A 374 -13.98 -6.92 26.76
N LEU A 375 -12.93 -6.13 26.92
CA LEU A 375 -11.56 -6.57 27.08
C LEU A 375 -11.15 -6.38 28.54
N THR A 376 -10.80 -7.46 29.23
CA THR A 376 -10.22 -7.40 30.58
C THR A 376 -8.72 -7.61 30.51
N VAL A 377 -7.95 -6.72 31.14
CA VAL A 377 -6.51 -6.89 31.38
C VAL A 377 -6.32 -7.24 32.84
N SER A 378 -5.67 -8.37 33.10
CA SER A 378 -5.40 -8.88 34.45
C SER A 378 -3.92 -9.08 34.68
N SER A 379 -3.49 -8.99 35.94
CA SER A 379 -2.14 -9.41 36.30
C SER A 379 -1.94 -10.91 36.01
N PHE A 380 -0.72 -11.30 35.69
CA PHE A 380 -0.37 -12.69 35.42
C PHE A 380 0.89 -13.08 36.18
N ASN A 381 0.80 -14.17 36.95
CA ASN A 381 1.96 -14.74 37.63
C ASN A 381 2.61 -15.78 36.70
N VAL A 382 3.71 -15.40 36.06
CA VAL A 382 4.44 -16.27 35.11
C VAL A 382 4.95 -17.55 35.76
N SER A 383 5.51 -17.46 36.97
CA SER A 383 6.06 -18.64 37.68
C SER A 383 4.98 -19.63 38.10
N GLY A 384 3.78 -19.13 38.45
CA GLY A 384 2.65 -19.94 38.85
C GLY A 384 1.71 -20.35 37.71
N GLY A 385 1.81 -19.70 36.55
CA GLY A 385 0.88 -19.89 35.42
C GLY A 385 -0.55 -19.43 35.72
N THR A 386 -0.76 -18.53 36.69
CA THR A 386 -2.09 -18.14 37.18
C THR A 386 -2.47 -16.72 36.82
N VAL A 387 -3.75 -16.53 36.45
CA VAL A 387 -4.36 -15.22 36.24
C VAL A 387 -4.71 -14.60 37.58
N GLY A 388 -4.23 -13.37 37.80
CA GLY A 388 -4.49 -12.57 38.99
C GLY A 388 -5.71 -11.67 38.84
N LYS A 389 -5.65 -10.50 39.50
CA LYS A 389 -6.76 -9.54 39.58
C LYS A 389 -6.89 -8.74 38.28
N ALA A 390 -8.12 -8.33 37.96
CA ALA A 390 -8.40 -7.42 36.87
C ALA A 390 -7.87 -6.00 37.18
N LEU A 391 -6.92 -5.55 36.36
CA LEU A 391 -6.30 -4.23 36.44
C LEU A 391 -7.10 -3.18 35.66
N LEU A 392 -7.62 -3.58 34.50
CA LEU A 392 -8.40 -2.74 33.59
C LEU A 392 -9.52 -3.57 32.94
N VAL A 393 -10.70 -2.98 32.85
CA VAL A 393 -11.82 -3.48 32.05
C VAL A 393 -12.17 -2.38 31.04
N ALA A 394 -11.94 -2.64 29.75
CA ALA A 394 -12.35 -1.77 28.66
C ALA A 394 -13.61 -2.34 28.02
N GLN A 395 -14.68 -1.55 27.94
CA GLN A 395 -15.96 -1.98 27.39
C GLN A 395 -16.47 -0.97 26.36
N VAL A 396 -17.09 -1.47 25.30
CA VAL A 396 -17.68 -0.63 24.24
C VAL A 396 -19.20 -0.57 24.38
N PHE A 397 -19.72 0.64 24.46
CA PHE A 397 -21.14 0.95 24.54
C PHE A 397 -21.59 1.67 23.26
N THR A 398 -22.86 1.52 22.90
CA THR A 398 -23.50 2.45 21.96
C THR A 398 -23.66 3.82 22.62
N GLN A 399 -23.73 4.89 21.82
CA GLN A 399 -24.00 6.22 22.34
C GLN A 399 -25.30 6.29 23.16
N SER A 400 -26.32 5.52 22.77
CA SER A 400 -27.59 5.42 23.49
C SER A 400 -27.43 4.80 24.88
N GLU A 401 -26.74 3.66 24.97
CA GLU A 401 -26.45 3.00 26.26
C GLU A 401 -25.62 3.89 27.18
N TRP A 402 -24.65 4.61 26.61
CA TRP A 402 -23.82 5.55 27.37
C TRP A 402 -24.66 6.68 27.97
N ASN A 403 -25.56 7.25 27.17
CA ASN A 403 -26.44 8.34 27.61
C ASN A 403 -27.51 7.89 28.62
N ALA A 404 -27.97 6.64 28.52
CA ALA A 404 -28.96 6.06 29.44
C ALA A 404 -28.41 5.85 30.86
N LYS A 405 -27.09 5.70 31.03
CA LYS A 405 -26.37 5.56 32.32
C LYS A 405 -26.71 4.35 33.19
N GLU A 406 -27.61 3.46 32.75
CA GLU A 406 -28.02 2.28 33.52
C GLU A 406 -26.91 1.24 33.67
N LYS A 407 -26.12 1.03 32.61
CA LYS A 407 -25.07 -0.01 32.53
C LYS A 407 -23.64 0.54 32.60
N THR A 408 -23.47 1.85 32.74
CA THR A 408 -22.15 2.52 32.63
C THR A 408 -21.61 3.02 33.96
N LYS A 409 -22.30 2.72 35.07
CA LYS A 409 -21.85 3.09 36.42
C LYS A 409 -20.49 2.44 36.72
N GLY A 410 -19.52 3.27 37.10
CA GLY A 410 -18.15 2.82 37.40
C GLY A 410 -17.22 2.73 36.19
N PHE A 411 -17.68 3.17 35.02
CA PHE A 411 -16.87 3.35 33.82
C PHE A 411 -16.58 4.83 33.55
N GLU A 412 -15.39 5.11 33.05
CA GLU A 412 -14.94 6.42 32.59
C GLU A 412 -14.70 6.39 31.08
N GLN A 413 -15.30 7.31 30.33
CA GLN A 413 -15.11 7.40 28.88
C GLN A 413 -13.66 7.76 28.52
N VAL A 414 -13.09 6.98 27.61
CA VAL A 414 -11.73 7.20 27.06
C VAL A 414 -11.75 7.58 25.58
N LEU A 415 -12.63 6.98 24.78
CA LEU A 415 -12.81 7.31 23.35
C LEU A 415 -14.29 7.41 23.00
N SER A 416 -14.60 8.20 21.96
CA SER A 416 -15.93 8.22 21.33
C SER A 416 -15.83 8.76 19.90
N ASP A 417 -16.60 8.17 18.98
CA ASP A 417 -16.69 8.59 17.57
C ASP A 417 -18.10 9.12 17.21
N GLY A 418 -18.95 9.34 18.21
CA GLY A 418 -20.36 9.75 18.06
C GLY A 418 -21.34 8.59 17.86
N SER A 419 -20.87 7.40 17.49
CA SER A 419 -21.69 6.19 17.39
C SER A 419 -21.43 5.23 18.55
N LEU A 420 -20.16 5.06 18.91
CA LEU A 420 -19.67 4.20 19.95
C LEU A 420 -18.91 5.01 21.01
N VAL A 421 -18.91 4.47 22.23
CA VAL A 421 -18.14 4.98 23.35
C VAL A 421 -17.31 3.83 23.92
N VAL A 422 -15.98 4.00 23.94
CA VAL A 422 -15.08 3.10 24.67
C VAL A 422 -14.88 3.70 26.06
N ALA A 423 -15.16 2.91 27.09
CA ALA A 423 -15.02 3.33 28.47
C ALA A 423 -14.27 2.29 29.31
N ILE A 424 -13.60 2.75 30.36
CA ILE A 424 -12.76 1.90 31.21
C ILE A 424 -13.23 1.89 32.65
N SER A 425 -13.04 0.76 33.31
CA SER A 425 -13.10 0.63 34.76
C SER A 425 -11.77 0.08 35.27
N CYS A 426 -11.32 0.51 36.45
CA CYS A 426 -10.09 0.05 37.09
C CYS A 426 -10.46 -0.66 38.41
N PRO A 427 -10.78 -1.98 38.40
CA PRO A 427 -11.38 -2.65 39.54
C PRO A 427 -10.46 -2.77 40.76
N THR A 428 -9.15 -2.70 40.55
CA THR A 428 -8.14 -2.91 41.60
C THR A 428 -7.13 -1.77 41.69
N PRO A 429 -7.57 -0.55 42.04
CA PRO A 429 -6.73 0.66 41.99
C PRO A 429 -5.55 0.65 42.98
N SER A 430 -5.57 -0.25 43.97
CA SER A 430 -4.50 -0.43 44.96
C SER A 430 -3.52 -1.56 44.62
N ASP A 431 -3.68 -2.25 43.49
CA ASP A 431 -2.75 -3.29 43.06
C ASP A 431 -1.38 -2.67 42.71
N PRO A 432 -0.23 -3.32 42.98
CA PRO A 432 1.08 -2.79 42.59
C PRO A 432 1.22 -2.51 41.08
N LEU A 433 0.50 -3.27 40.25
CA LEU A 433 0.44 -3.10 38.79
C LEU A 433 -0.65 -2.12 38.34
N ALA A 434 -1.45 -1.57 39.26
CA ALA A 434 -2.48 -0.59 38.92
C ALA A 434 -1.85 0.68 38.31
N VAL A 435 -2.53 1.20 37.29
CA VAL A 435 -2.19 2.45 36.61
C VAL A 435 -3.39 3.38 36.75
N PRO A 436 -3.21 4.66 37.14
CA PRO A 436 -4.33 5.59 37.31
C PRO A 436 -5.16 5.75 36.03
N ALA A 437 -6.49 5.84 36.17
CA ALA A 437 -7.42 5.99 35.04
C ALA A 437 -7.06 7.18 34.13
N ALA A 438 -6.62 8.31 34.70
CA ALA A 438 -6.17 9.48 33.95
C ALA A 438 -4.96 9.22 33.04
N GLN A 439 -4.07 8.29 33.43
CA GLN A 439 -2.94 7.86 32.60
C GLN A 439 -3.41 6.84 31.56
N LEU A 440 -4.21 5.85 31.97
CA LEU A 440 -4.76 4.84 31.05
C LEU A 440 -5.58 5.49 29.93
N LYS A 441 -6.33 6.56 30.19
CA LYS A 441 -7.07 7.29 29.17
C LYS A 441 -6.20 7.77 28.00
N LYS A 442 -4.93 8.08 28.23
CA LYS A 442 -3.98 8.51 27.19
C LYS A 442 -3.41 7.35 26.36
N CYS A 443 -3.59 6.12 26.84
CA CYS A 443 -3.14 4.91 26.17
C CYS A 443 -4.11 4.42 25.10
N PHE A 444 -5.35 4.91 25.09
CA PHE A 444 -6.38 4.46 24.15
C PHE A 444 -6.35 5.30 22.88
N GLN A 445 -6.45 4.63 21.74
CA GLN A 445 -6.61 5.25 20.43
C GLN A 445 -7.59 4.43 19.58
N PHE A 446 -8.34 5.08 18.69
CA PHE A 446 -9.04 4.34 17.64
C PHE A 446 -8.01 3.80 16.66
N ILE A 447 -8.23 2.58 16.18
CA ILE A 447 -7.43 2.01 15.10
C ILE A 447 -7.81 2.77 13.84
N THR A 448 -6.93 3.66 13.39
CA THR A 448 -7.07 4.30 12.08
C THR A 448 -6.71 3.26 11.02
N THR A 449 -7.64 2.97 10.12
CA THR A 449 -7.30 2.31 8.85
C THR A 449 -6.63 3.32 7.94
N ASP A 450 -5.45 3.82 8.33
CA ASP A 450 -4.54 4.46 7.38
C ASP A 450 -3.75 3.35 6.68
N SER A 451 -4.46 2.58 5.88
CA SER A 451 -3.84 1.88 4.76
C SER A 451 -3.63 2.93 3.67
N SER A 452 -2.39 3.42 3.57
CA SER A 452 -1.72 3.66 2.28
C SER A 452 -2.66 3.96 1.10
N THR A 453 -2.87 5.24 0.81
CA THR A 453 -3.12 5.71 -0.56
C THR A 453 -1.81 6.07 -1.22
#